data_AF-A0A5C6SH48-F1
#
_entry.id   AF-A0A5C6SH48-F1
#
_cell.length_a   1.000
_cell.length_b   1.000
_cell.length_c   1.000
_cell.angle_alpha   90.00
_cell.angle_beta   90.00
_cell.angle_gamma   90.00
#
_symmetry.space_group_name_H-M   'P 1'
#
loop_
_entity.id
_entity.type
_entity.pdbx_description
1 polymer ?
#
loop_
_entity_poly.entity_id
_entity_poly.type
_entity_poly.pdbx_seq_one_letter_code
_entity_poly.pdbx_strand_id
1 'polypeptide(L)'
;MRVPCIPYPTTDLTGIEEQIVQRIATRRAEHGLLPLDLVLLHAPEIANGGCDTTRPRKARGENFLAIQYEMTKNINPTDETFENLRSVCGFSNQEIVELTATVSAYNFAS
;
A
#
# COMPACT_ATOMS: atom_id res chain seq x y z
N MET A 1 17.58 -8.53 12.97
CA MET A 1 18.25 -7.22 12.87
C MET A 1 17.18 -6.14 13.00
N ARG A 2 17.36 -5.13 13.87
CA ARG A 2 16.41 -4.01 13.99
C ARG A 2 16.90 -2.86 13.11
N VAL A 3 16.03 -2.32 12.27
CA VAL A 3 16.32 -1.09 11.54
C VAL A 3 16.15 0.09 12.51
N PRO A 4 17.15 0.97 12.66
CA PRO A 4 17.01 2.15 13.50
C PRO A 4 15.92 3.07 12.93
N CYS A 5 15.10 3.64 13.82
CA CYS A 5 14.11 4.65 13.45
C CYS A 5 14.75 6.04 13.51
N ILE A 6 14.29 6.97 12.67
CA ILE A 6 14.67 8.37 12.84
C ILE A 6 14.08 8.89 14.16
N PRO A 7 14.88 9.55 15.02
CA PRO A 7 14.39 10.12 16.27
C PRO A 7 13.36 11.21 16.03
N TYR A 8 12.31 11.24 16.86
CA TYR A 8 11.27 12.27 16.84
C TYR A 8 11.36 13.15 18.11
N PRO A 9 11.28 14.49 18.01
CA PRO A 9 11.06 15.28 16.81
C PRO A 9 12.26 15.25 15.86
N THR A 10 11.98 15.02 14.57
CA THR A 10 13.00 14.99 13.52
C THR A 10 13.60 16.37 13.39
N THR A 11 14.86 16.52 13.74
CA THR A 11 15.63 17.74 13.52
C THR A 11 16.39 17.52 12.20
N ASP A 12 16.37 18.49 11.29
CA ASP A 12 17.05 18.47 9.97
C ASP A 12 16.26 17.92 8.75
N LEU A 13 14.93 18.05 8.73
CA LEU A 13 14.17 17.80 7.49
C LEU A 13 14.30 18.98 6.52
N THR A 14 14.48 18.69 5.23
CA THR A 14 14.50 19.70 4.16
C THR A 14 13.11 19.84 3.53
N GLY A 15 12.80 20.97 2.88
CA GLY A 15 11.43 21.36 2.53
C GLY A 15 10.52 20.30 1.87
N ILE A 16 11.04 19.44 0.98
CA ILE A 16 10.25 18.34 0.38
C ILE A 16 9.94 17.25 1.42
N GLU A 17 10.90 16.92 2.29
CA GLU A 17 10.74 15.92 3.35
C GLU A 17 9.76 16.40 4.42
N GLU A 18 9.77 17.70 4.75
CA GLU A 18 8.77 18.32 5.62
C GLU A 18 7.35 18.19 5.05
N GLN A 19 7.18 18.42 3.74
CA GLN A 19 5.89 18.26 3.07
C GLN A 19 5.43 16.79 3.10
N ILE A 20 6.35 15.84 2.92
CA ILE A 20 6.04 14.40 3.02
C ILE A 20 5.60 14.05 4.44
N VAL A 21 6.32 14.51 5.47
CA VAL A 21 5.97 14.28 6.87
C VAL A 21 4.61 14.89 7.22
N GLN A 22 4.33 16.13 6.81
CA GLN A 22 3.04 16.76 7.01
C GLN A 22 1.91 16.00 6.30
N ARG A 23 2.15 15.51 5.09
CA ARG A 23 1.17 14.72 4.34
C ARG A 23 0.87 13.39 5.03
N ILE A 24 1.90 12.71 5.58
CA ILE A 24 1.73 11.48 6.35
C ILE A 24 0.98 11.78 7.65
N ALA A 25 1.40 12.79 8.41
CA ALA A 25 0.74 13.20 9.65
C ALA A 25 -0.75 13.53 9.43
N THR A 26 -1.06 14.27 8.35
CA THR A 26 -2.45 14.59 7.97
C THR A 26 -3.26 13.34 7.66
N ARG A 27 -2.68 12.35 6.96
CA ARG A 27 -3.35 11.07 6.65
C ARG A 27 -3.58 10.21 7.89
N ARG A 28 -2.69 10.27 8.88
CA ARG A 28 -2.75 9.49 10.11
C ARG A 28 -3.60 10.13 11.20
N ALA A 29 -3.91 11.42 11.06
CA ALA A 29 -4.75 12.21 11.97
C ALA A 29 -4.30 12.03 13.44
N GLU A 30 -5.17 11.53 14.30
CA GLU A 30 -4.94 11.38 15.74
C GLU A 30 -3.82 10.38 16.10
N HIS A 31 -3.50 9.45 15.20
CA HIS A 31 -2.47 8.43 15.47
C HIS A 31 -1.04 8.97 15.38
N GLY A 32 -0.83 10.15 14.79
CA GLY A 32 0.50 10.70 14.57
C GLY A 32 1.38 9.81 13.67
N LEU A 33 2.68 10.06 13.66
CA LEU A 33 3.65 9.25 12.91
C LEU A 33 3.88 7.92 13.62
N LEU A 34 3.67 6.81 12.91
CA LEU A 34 3.96 5.47 13.44
C LEU A 34 5.47 5.18 13.39
N PRO A 35 5.97 4.21 14.19
CA PRO A 35 7.37 3.77 14.09
C PRO A 35 7.77 3.34 12.67
N LEU A 36 6.85 2.76 11.90
CA LEU A 36 7.07 2.43 10.50
C LEU A 36 7.29 3.69 9.65
N ASP A 37 6.50 4.73 9.86
CA ASP A 37 6.64 5.99 9.13
C ASP A 37 8.04 6.58 9.43
N LEU A 38 8.49 6.55 10.69
CA LEU A 38 9.83 7.01 11.10
C LEU A 38 10.98 6.20 10.50
N VAL A 39 10.80 4.89 10.28
CA VAL A 39 11.79 4.06 9.57
C VAL A 39 11.80 4.40 8.08
N LEU A 40 10.63 4.59 7.48
CA LEU A 40 10.49 4.90 6.05
C LEU A 40 10.99 6.29 5.69
N LEU A 41 11.13 7.21 6.64
CA LEU A 41 11.74 8.52 6.39
C LEU A 41 13.23 8.43 5.99
N HIS A 42 13.90 7.28 6.16
CA HIS A 42 15.21 7.02 5.54
C HIS A 42 15.13 6.88 3.99
N ALA A 43 13.93 6.68 3.44
CA ALA A 43 13.63 6.58 2.02
C ALA A 43 12.37 7.40 1.68
N PRO A 44 12.47 8.75 1.60
CA PRO A 44 11.31 9.65 1.55
C PRO A 44 10.39 9.41 0.33
N GLU A 45 10.94 8.98 -0.80
CA GLU A 45 10.14 8.64 -1.99
C GLU A 45 9.19 7.46 -1.74
N ILE A 46 9.63 6.49 -0.93
CA ILE A 46 8.81 5.34 -0.52
C ILE A 46 7.79 5.78 0.52
N ALA A 47 8.21 6.58 1.52
CA ALA A 47 7.33 7.13 2.56
C ALA A 47 6.18 7.97 1.99
N ASN A 48 6.42 8.66 0.87
CA ASN A 48 5.41 9.49 0.21
C ASN A 48 4.26 8.66 -0.39
N GLY A 49 4.45 7.34 -0.53
CA GLY A 49 3.55 6.42 -1.20
C GLY A 49 3.68 6.58 -2.71
N GLY A 50 4.51 5.74 -3.34
CA GLY A 50 4.80 5.78 -4.79
C GLY A 50 3.63 5.52 -5.73
N CYS A 51 2.39 5.45 -5.22
CA CYS A 51 1.18 5.33 -6.03
C CYS A 51 0.61 6.73 -6.28
N ASP A 52 0.34 7.05 -7.54
CA ASP A 52 -0.28 8.31 -7.97
C ASP A 52 -1.57 8.58 -7.18
N THR A 53 -1.49 9.53 -6.24
CA THR A 53 -2.59 9.87 -5.32
C THR A 53 -3.76 10.55 -6.02
N THR A 54 -3.63 10.87 -7.31
CA THR A 54 -4.71 11.47 -8.11
C THR A 54 -5.72 10.43 -8.60
N ARG A 55 -5.38 9.13 -8.54
CA ARG A 55 -6.31 8.07 -8.95
C ARG A 55 -7.39 7.87 -7.88
N PRO A 56 -8.68 7.90 -8.25
CA PRO A 56 -9.75 7.67 -7.30
C PRO A 56 -9.65 6.25 -6.72
N ARG A 57 -9.77 6.14 -5.39
CA ARG A 57 -9.89 4.85 -4.71
C ARG A 57 -11.18 4.16 -5.16
N LYS A 58 -11.09 3.19 -6.06
CA LYS A 58 -12.20 2.25 -6.29
C LYS A 58 -12.33 1.37 -5.04
N ALA A 59 -13.41 1.56 -4.29
CA ALA A 59 -13.81 0.64 -3.22
C ALA A 59 -14.26 -0.71 -3.83
N ARG A 60 -14.24 -1.88 -3.16
CA ARG A 60 -14.45 -2.20 -1.74
C ARG A 60 -13.71 -3.49 -1.34
N GLY A 61 -13.34 -3.54 -0.05
CA GLY A 61 -12.40 -4.50 0.55
C GLY A 61 -12.81 -5.97 0.67
N GLU A 62 -14.01 -6.38 0.26
CA GLU A 62 -14.43 -7.78 0.38
C GLU A 62 -13.87 -8.64 -0.77
N ASN A 63 -14.01 -8.20 -2.01
CA ASN A 63 -13.49 -8.93 -3.17
C ASN A 63 -11.96 -8.88 -3.26
N PHE A 64 -11.34 -7.83 -2.71
CA PHE A 64 -9.89 -7.76 -2.56
C PHE A 64 -9.36 -8.80 -1.57
N LEU A 65 -10.05 -9.00 -0.45
CA LEU A 65 -9.66 -10.00 0.54
C LEU A 65 -9.88 -11.42 0.00
N ALA A 66 -10.92 -11.64 -0.81
CA ALA A 66 -11.19 -12.92 -1.45
C ALA A 66 -10.04 -13.34 -2.39
N ILE A 67 -9.60 -12.45 -3.29
CA ILE A 67 -8.47 -12.77 -4.17
C ILE A 67 -7.16 -12.92 -3.39
N GLN A 68 -6.91 -12.08 -2.36
CA GLN A 68 -5.73 -12.25 -1.52
C GLN A 68 -5.73 -13.62 -0.84
N TYR A 69 -6.85 -14.00 -0.23
CA TYR A 69 -6.99 -15.29 0.45
C TYR A 69 -6.79 -16.46 -0.51
N GLU A 70 -7.37 -16.39 -1.71
CA GLU A 70 -7.23 -17.45 -2.71
C GLU A 70 -5.80 -17.56 -3.24
N MET A 71 -5.18 -16.44 -3.63
CA MET A 71 -3.80 -16.38 -4.13
C MET A 71 -2.75 -16.86 -3.09
N THR A 72 -3.04 -16.74 -1.79
CA THR A 72 -2.15 -17.23 -0.72
C THR A 72 -2.39 -18.71 -0.40
N LYS A 73 -3.59 -19.24 -0.65
CA LYS A 73 -3.98 -20.62 -0.31
C LYS A 73 -3.83 -21.60 -1.47
N ASN A 74 -4.06 -21.15 -2.70
CA ASN A 74 -4.11 -21.98 -3.90
C ASN A 74 -3.03 -21.55 -4.89
N ILE A 75 -2.25 -22.52 -5.39
CA ILE A 75 -1.23 -22.30 -6.42
C ILE A 75 -1.85 -21.90 -7.76
N ASN A 76 -3.10 -22.26 -8.01
CA ASN A 76 -3.83 -21.91 -9.23
C ASN A 76 -5.20 -21.30 -8.86
N PRO A 77 -5.32 -19.97 -8.80
CA PRO A 77 -6.59 -19.31 -8.55
C PRO A 77 -7.58 -19.65 -9.67
N THR A 78 -8.85 -19.76 -9.32
CA THR A 78 -9.91 -20.10 -10.26
C THR A 78 -10.27 -18.92 -11.15
N ASP A 79 -10.62 -19.20 -12.42
CA ASP A 79 -11.06 -18.19 -13.39
C ASP A 79 -12.33 -17.45 -12.92
N GLU A 80 -13.16 -18.08 -12.08
CA GLU A 80 -14.36 -17.49 -11.48
C GLU A 80 -14.03 -16.25 -10.64
N THR A 81 -12.93 -16.27 -9.88
CA THR A 81 -12.51 -15.14 -9.06
C THR A 81 -12.10 -13.94 -9.91
N PHE A 82 -11.40 -14.18 -11.02
CA PHE A 82 -11.03 -13.12 -11.95
C PHE A 82 -12.26 -12.57 -12.69
N GLU A 83 -13.21 -13.42 -13.05
CA GLU A 83 -14.45 -12.99 -13.70
C GLU A 83 -15.35 -12.20 -12.74
N ASN A 84 -15.37 -12.55 -11.45
CA ASN A 84 -16.03 -11.76 -10.41
C ASN A 84 -15.38 -10.38 -10.24
N LEU A 85 -14.05 -10.27 -10.35
CA LEU A 85 -13.36 -8.98 -10.32
C LEU A 85 -13.70 -8.10 -11.53
N ARG A 86 -13.87 -8.69 -12.72
CA ARG A 86 -14.33 -7.96 -13.91
C ARG A 86 -15.79 -7.52 -13.79
N SER A 87 -16.68 -8.47 -13.50
CA SER A 87 -18.13 -8.29 -13.57
C SER A 87 -18.72 -7.55 -12.37
N VAL A 88 -18.24 -7.81 -11.15
CA VAL A 88 -18.78 -7.24 -9.91
C VAL A 88 -18.05 -5.95 -9.53
N CYS A 89 -16.73 -5.89 -9.71
CA CYS A 89 -15.94 -4.72 -9.35
C CYS A 89 -15.65 -3.77 -10.52
N GLY A 90 -15.95 -4.17 -11.76
CA GLY A 90 -15.68 -3.35 -12.94
C GLY A 90 -14.18 -3.11 -13.18
N PHE A 91 -13.32 -4.03 -12.73
CA PHE A 91 -11.88 -3.91 -12.98
C PHE A 91 -11.56 -4.27 -14.43
N SER A 92 -10.70 -3.46 -15.02
CA SER A 92 -10.04 -3.77 -16.29
C SER A 92 -9.01 -4.88 -16.11
N ASN A 93 -8.62 -5.52 -17.22
CA ASN A 93 -7.57 -6.54 -17.19
C ASN A 93 -6.24 -5.99 -16.65
N GLN A 94 -5.92 -4.72 -16.92
CA GLN A 94 -4.72 -4.09 -16.37
C GLN A 94 -4.80 -3.98 -14.84
N GLU A 95 -5.93 -3.51 -14.30
CA GLU A 95 -6.12 -3.40 -12.85
C GLU A 95 -6.06 -4.77 -12.17
N ILE A 96 -6.59 -5.82 -12.79
CA ILE A 96 -6.49 -7.19 -12.28
C ILE A 96 -5.04 -7.67 -12.22
N VAL A 97 -4.23 -7.38 -13.25
CA VAL A 97 -2.80 -7.70 -13.26
C VAL A 97 -2.05 -6.93 -12.16
N GLU A 98 -2.33 -5.63 -12.00
CA GLU A 98 -1.74 -4.80 -10.95
C GLU A 98 -2.10 -5.30 -9.54
N LEU A 99 -3.35 -5.71 -9.32
CA LEU A 99 -3.80 -6.31 -8.07
C LEU A 99 -3.08 -7.64 -7.78
N THR A 100 -2.99 -8.52 -8.78
CA THR A 100 -2.32 -9.83 -8.66
C THR A 100 -0.83 -9.66 -8.33
N ALA A 101 -0.16 -8.70 -8.98
CA ALA A 101 1.23 -8.36 -8.70
C ALA A 101 1.40 -7.83 -7.27
N THR A 102 0.46 -7.01 -6.80
CA THR A 102 0.48 -6.46 -5.44
C THR A 102 0.36 -7.55 -4.38
N VAL A 103 -0.62 -8.46 -4.53
CA VAL A 103 -0.80 -9.61 -3.62
C VAL A 103 0.44 -10.51 -3.64
N SER A 104 1.00 -10.77 -4.83
CA SER A 104 2.23 -11.57 -4.96
C SER A 104 3.43 -10.92 -4.29
N ALA A 105 3.61 -9.61 -4.42
CA ALA A 105 4.68 -8.88 -3.74
C ALA A 105 4.54 -8.94 -2.22
N TYR A 106 3.31 -8.86 -1.70
CA TYR A 106 3.06 -9.01 -0.27
C TYR A 106 3.35 -10.42 0.24
N ASN A 107 2.96 -11.45 -0.54
CA ASN A 107 3.28 -12.84 -0.25
C ASN A 107 4.79 -13.12 -0.33
N PHE A 108 5.54 -12.45 -1.21
CA PHE A 108 7.00 -12.56 -1.28
C PHE A 108 7.71 -11.93 -0.07
N ALA A 109 7.15 -10.85 0.47
CA ALA A 109 7.75 -10.11 1.59
C ALA A 109 7.36 -10.64 2.99
N SER A 110 6.37 -11.54 3.08
CA SER A 110 5.93 -12.19 4.33
C SER A 110 6.72 -13.46 4.60
#